data_AF-A0A534SFP3-F1
#
_entry.id   AF-A0A534SFP3-F1
#
_cell.length_a   1.000
_cell.length_b   1.000
_cell.length_c   1.000
_cell.angle_alpha   90.00
_cell.angle_beta   90.00
_cell.angle_gamma   90.00
#
_symmetry.space_group_name_H-M   'P 1'
#
loop_
_entity.id
_entity.type
_entity.pdbx_description
1 polymer ?
#
loop_
_entity_poly.entity_id
_entity_poly.type
_entity_poly.pdbx_seq_one_letter_code
_entity_poly.pdbx_strand_id
1 'polypeptide(L)'
;MGSALGPKQDVGSRALAARNDVAVGNLFEKIGGESRLRLIISAFIDRVFEDRMIGFFFRNADRQRIKELEYQLAAEFLGAGIEYQGRPLGKVHANHPIMGGHFARRRQIFKETLEFYQVDESIKAALLNHTDSLRPLITPEAGSNCDPLAARERVNRR
;
A
#
# COMPACT_ATOMS: atom_id res chain seq x y z
N MET A 1 -51.03 18.14 -44.80
CA MET A 1 -51.66 17.32 -43.74
C MET A 1 -50.58 16.38 -43.25
N GLY A 2 -49.78 16.78 -42.26
CA GLY A 2 -49.95 16.45 -40.84
C GLY A 2 -49.04 15.24 -40.51
N SER A 3 -47.87 15.42 -39.88
CA SER A 3 -47.64 15.37 -38.42
C SER A 3 -48.27 14.13 -37.78
N ALA A 4 -47.64 13.29 -36.96
CA ALA A 4 -46.41 13.28 -36.15
C ALA A 4 -46.13 11.79 -35.79
N LEU A 5 -45.07 11.30 -35.11
CA LEU A 5 -44.47 11.61 -33.80
C LEU A 5 -43.33 10.53 -33.60
N GLY A 6 -42.16 10.89 -33.06
CA GLY A 6 -40.98 9.97 -32.84
C GLY A 6 -41.12 9.00 -31.64
N PRO A 7 -40.05 8.63 -30.87
CA PRO A 7 -38.58 8.65 -31.10
C PRO A 7 -37.80 7.40 -30.56
N LYS A 8 -36.45 7.46 -30.63
CA LYS A 8 -35.39 6.72 -29.87
C LYS A 8 -34.95 5.36 -30.49
N GLN A 9 -33.67 4.98 -30.60
CA GLN A 9 -32.58 5.06 -29.62
C GLN A 9 -31.17 5.15 -30.25
N ASP A 10 -30.28 5.68 -29.41
CA ASP A 10 -28.84 5.91 -29.48
C ASP A 10 -28.00 4.61 -29.41
N VAL A 11 -27.02 4.45 -30.30
CA VAL A 11 -25.74 3.79 -29.96
C VAL A 11 -24.67 4.19 -31.00
N GLY A 12 -23.90 5.22 -30.68
CA GLY A 12 -22.77 5.62 -31.51
C GLY A 12 -21.79 6.56 -30.84
N SER A 13 -21.73 6.59 -29.49
CA SER A 13 -20.77 7.43 -28.77
C SER A 13 -20.09 6.62 -27.68
N ARG A 14 -18.91 6.07 -27.99
CA ARG A 14 -17.95 5.62 -26.96
C ARG A 14 -16.48 5.67 -27.41
N ALA A 15 -16.16 6.56 -28.34
CA ALA A 15 -14.80 6.83 -28.80
C ALA A 15 -14.11 7.99 -28.04
N LEU A 16 -14.52 8.33 -26.81
CA LEU A 16 -13.99 9.51 -26.10
C LEU A 16 -13.63 9.31 -24.61
N ALA A 17 -13.36 8.09 -24.15
CA ALA A 17 -12.77 7.87 -22.83
C ALA A 17 -11.83 6.65 -22.90
N ALA A 18 -10.53 6.71 -22.65
CA ALA A 18 -9.73 7.76 -22.05
C ALA A 18 -8.33 7.72 -22.65
N ARG A 19 -7.98 8.79 -23.34
CA ARG A 19 -6.59 9.19 -23.55
C ARG A 19 -6.11 9.76 -22.23
N ASN A 20 -5.37 8.98 -21.43
CA ASN A 20 -4.50 9.51 -20.36
C ASN A 20 -3.39 8.56 -19.88
N ASP A 21 -3.24 7.37 -20.46
CA ASP A 21 -2.34 6.32 -19.93
C ASP A 21 -0.86 6.43 -20.36
N VAL A 22 -0.41 7.57 -20.91
CA VAL A 22 0.93 7.66 -21.54
C VAL A 22 1.81 8.81 -21.00
N ALA A 23 1.51 9.42 -19.85
CA ALA A 23 2.33 10.57 -19.38
C ALA A 23 2.65 10.65 -17.88
N VAL A 24 2.62 9.51 -17.16
CA VAL A 24 3.51 9.28 -16.01
C VAL A 24 4.19 7.95 -16.30
N GLY A 25 5.33 7.98 -16.98
CA GLY A 25 6.04 6.75 -17.37
C GLY A 25 6.15 5.79 -16.17
N ASN A 26 5.70 4.56 -16.38
CA ASN A 26 5.53 3.49 -15.39
C ASN A 26 6.61 3.55 -14.29
N LEU A 27 6.23 3.92 -13.06
CA LEU A 27 7.18 4.05 -11.94
C LEU A 27 7.84 2.70 -11.64
N PHE A 28 7.18 1.60 -11.97
CA PHE A 28 7.73 0.25 -11.88
C PHE A 28 8.96 0.06 -12.78
N GLU A 29 8.92 0.52 -14.03
CA GLU A 29 10.10 0.46 -14.90
C GLU A 29 11.20 1.40 -14.40
N LYS A 30 10.83 2.59 -13.92
CA LYS A 30 11.79 3.57 -13.40
C LYS A 30 12.51 3.11 -12.14
N ILE A 31 11.85 2.35 -11.26
CA ILE A 31 12.52 1.76 -10.09
C ILE A 31 13.45 0.60 -10.48
N GLY A 32 13.36 0.10 -11.71
CA GLY A 32 14.17 -1.00 -12.27
C GLY A 32 13.45 -2.34 -12.40
N GLY A 33 12.12 -2.32 -12.49
CA GLY A 33 11.28 -3.48 -12.76
C GLY A 33 11.22 -4.50 -11.63
N GLU A 34 10.72 -5.69 -11.96
CA GLU A 34 10.41 -6.75 -11.00
C GLU A 34 11.61 -7.15 -10.15
N SER A 35 12.74 -7.44 -10.78
CA SER A 35 13.94 -7.94 -10.09
C SER A 35 14.42 -6.95 -9.02
N ARG A 36 14.44 -5.65 -9.36
CA ARG A 36 14.89 -4.62 -8.43
C ARG A 36 13.86 -4.38 -7.31
N LEU A 37 12.58 -4.34 -7.63
CA LEU A 37 11.54 -4.16 -6.62
C LEU A 37 11.49 -5.34 -5.64
N ARG A 38 11.57 -6.58 -6.12
CA ARG A 38 11.61 -7.78 -5.26
C ARG A 38 12.80 -7.76 -4.31
N LEU A 39 13.98 -7.34 -4.77
CA LEU A 39 15.17 -7.21 -3.93
C LEU A 39 14.94 -6.21 -2.78
N ILE A 40 14.43 -5.02 -3.12
CA ILE A 40 14.14 -3.95 -2.15
C ILE A 40 13.11 -4.41 -1.11
N ILE A 41 11.99 -4.98 -1.58
CA ILE A 41 10.89 -5.44 -0.73
C ILE A 41 11.33 -6.61 0.15
N SER A 42 12.11 -7.55 -0.38
CA SER A 42 12.65 -8.67 0.39
C SER A 42 13.49 -8.16 1.57
N ALA A 43 14.42 -7.24 1.32
CA ALA A 43 15.26 -6.63 2.36
C ALA A 43 14.45 -5.80 3.36
N PHE A 44 13.42 -5.08 2.89
CA PHE A 44 12.50 -4.34 3.76
C PHE A 44 11.78 -5.28 4.73
N ILE A 45 11.20 -6.38 4.24
CA ILE A 45 10.47 -7.33 5.07
C ILE A 45 11.40 -8.10 6.00
N ASP A 46 12.63 -8.44 5.59
CA ASP A 46 13.62 -9.04 6.51
C ASP A 46 13.89 -8.11 7.70
N ARG A 47 14.13 -6.82 7.44
CA ARG A 47 14.32 -5.81 8.50
C ARG A 47 13.10 -5.65 9.40
N VAL A 48 11.88 -5.75 8.86
CA VAL A 48 10.63 -5.71 9.65
C VAL A 48 10.53 -6.92 10.58
N PHE A 49 10.85 -8.12 10.10
CA PHE A 49 10.82 -9.35 10.92
C PHE A 49 11.89 -9.33 12.02
N GLU A 50 13.02 -8.69 11.77
CA GLU A 50 14.16 -8.63 12.70
C GLU A 50 14.10 -7.42 13.65
N ASP A 51 13.17 -6.48 13.44
CA ASP A 51 13.04 -5.29 14.25
C ASP A 51 12.54 -5.60 15.67
N ARG A 52 13.24 -5.09 16.67
CA ARG A 52 12.94 -5.35 18.09
C ARG A 52 11.60 -4.76 18.55
N MET A 53 11.08 -3.73 17.88
CA MET A 53 9.84 -3.06 18.27
C MET A 53 8.60 -3.61 17.56
N ILE A 54 8.74 -4.17 16.35
CA ILE A 54 7.57 -4.64 15.58
C ILE A 54 7.67 -6.09 15.08
N GLY A 55 8.86 -6.70 15.09
CA GLY A 55 9.06 -8.07 14.59
C GLY A 55 8.22 -9.12 15.32
N PHE A 56 7.86 -8.86 16.58
CA PHE A 56 7.02 -9.75 17.38
C PHE A 56 5.62 -9.98 16.79
N PHE A 57 5.08 -9.05 16.00
CA PHE A 57 3.79 -9.22 15.31
C PHE A 57 3.85 -10.32 14.25
N PHE A 58 5.04 -10.67 13.77
CA PHE A 58 5.25 -11.55 12.62
C PHE A 58 5.75 -12.96 12.99
N ARG A 59 5.86 -13.31 14.29
CA ARG A 59 6.43 -14.60 14.74
C ARG A 59 5.77 -15.84 14.12
N ASN A 60 4.46 -15.78 13.86
CA ASN A 60 3.69 -16.88 13.29
C ASN A 60 3.35 -16.63 11.81
N ALA A 61 3.87 -15.56 11.21
CA ALA A 61 3.64 -15.23 9.82
C ALA A 61 4.66 -15.95 8.93
N ASP A 62 4.21 -16.46 7.79
CA ASP A 62 5.09 -16.94 6.75
C ASP A 62 5.82 -15.75 6.10
N ARG A 63 7.13 -15.65 6.36
CA ARG A 63 7.96 -14.55 5.85
C ARG A 63 7.94 -14.45 4.33
N GLN A 64 7.99 -15.58 3.61
CA GLN A 64 8.00 -15.56 2.15
C GLN A 64 6.64 -15.12 1.60
N ARG A 65 5.56 -15.55 2.24
CA ARG A 65 4.21 -15.08 1.89
C ARG A 65 4.06 -13.57 2.07
N ILE A 66 4.61 -13.01 3.16
CA ILE A 66 4.57 -11.56 3.39
C ILE A 66 5.43 -10.80 2.38
N LYS A 67 6.62 -11.30 2.01
CA LYS A 67 7.45 -10.72 0.94
C LYS A 67 6.70 -10.63 -0.37
N GLU A 68 5.99 -11.70 -0.74
CA GLU A 68 5.19 -11.73 -1.97
C GLU A 68 4.03 -10.73 -1.93
N LEU A 69 3.28 -10.69 -0.83
CA LEU A 69 2.16 -9.74 -0.68
C LEU A 69 2.60 -8.29 -0.71
N GLU A 70 3.72 -7.98 -0.06
CA GLU A 70 4.27 -6.62 -0.05
C GLU A 70 4.78 -6.23 -1.43
N TYR A 71 5.38 -7.18 -2.17
CA TYR A 71 5.81 -6.95 -3.55
C TYR A 71 4.61 -6.64 -4.44
N GLN A 72 3.55 -7.45 -4.37
CA GLN A 72 2.34 -7.24 -5.17
C GLN A 72 1.72 -5.87 -4.87
N LEU A 73 1.59 -5.51 -3.58
CA LEU A 73 1.04 -4.22 -3.17
C LEU A 73 1.84 -3.04 -3.74
N ALA A 74 3.17 -3.10 -3.64
CA ALA A 74 4.05 -2.06 -4.18
C ALA A 74 4.04 -2.05 -5.73
N ALA A 75 4.05 -3.22 -6.37
CA ALA A 75 4.07 -3.35 -7.82
C ALA A 75 2.76 -2.84 -8.45
N GLU A 76 1.61 -3.17 -7.85
CA GLU A 76 0.30 -2.65 -8.24
C GLU A 76 0.30 -1.12 -8.19
N PHE A 77 0.71 -0.54 -7.05
CA PHE A 77 0.79 0.90 -6.88
C PHE A 77 1.73 1.59 -7.89
N LEU A 78 2.85 0.95 -8.21
CA LEU A 78 3.85 1.49 -9.14
C LEU A 78 3.46 1.36 -10.62
N GLY A 79 2.37 0.65 -10.94
CA GLY A 79 1.85 0.51 -12.30
C GLY A 79 2.33 -0.73 -13.04
N ALA A 80 2.71 -1.80 -12.34
CA ALA A 80 3.21 -3.04 -12.94
C ALA A 80 2.15 -3.89 -13.66
N GLY A 81 0.85 -3.57 -13.51
CA GLY A 81 -0.23 -4.46 -13.97
C GLY A 81 -0.33 -5.77 -13.19
N ILE A 82 0.27 -5.82 -12.00
CA ILE A 82 0.19 -6.94 -11.05
C ILE A 82 -0.86 -6.59 -10.01
N GLU A 83 -1.75 -7.53 -9.70
CA GLU A 83 -2.79 -7.35 -8.68
C GLU A 83 -2.33 -7.88 -7.32
N TYR A 84 -2.65 -7.14 -6.25
CA TYR A 84 -2.55 -7.63 -4.89
C TYR A 84 -3.55 -8.75 -4.60
N GLN A 85 -3.05 -9.94 -4.27
CA GLN A 85 -3.87 -11.13 -4.00
C GLN A 85 -4.05 -11.43 -2.51
N GLY A 86 -3.70 -10.48 -1.64
CA GLY A 86 -3.88 -10.66 -0.21
C GLY A 86 -5.31 -10.36 0.23
N ARG A 87 -5.63 -10.76 1.46
CA ARG A 87 -6.86 -10.30 2.10
C ARG A 87 -6.82 -8.77 2.26
N PRO A 88 -8.00 -8.10 2.29
CA PRO A 88 -8.05 -6.65 2.51
C PRO A 88 -7.26 -6.25 3.74
N LEU A 89 -6.40 -5.22 3.61
CA LEU A 89 -5.45 -4.83 4.66
C LEU A 89 -6.14 -4.60 6.00
N GLY A 90 -7.28 -3.89 6.01
CA GLY A 90 -8.03 -3.65 7.25
C GLY A 90 -8.48 -4.93 7.94
N LYS A 91 -8.90 -5.96 7.19
CA LYS A 91 -9.32 -7.25 7.77
C LYS A 91 -8.14 -8.03 8.35
N VAL A 92 -6.97 -7.96 7.72
CA VAL A 92 -5.77 -8.66 8.21
C VAL A 92 -5.24 -8.01 9.48
N HIS A 93 -5.29 -6.69 9.57
CA HIS A 93 -4.67 -5.93 10.66
C HIS A 93 -5.62 -5.69 11.86
N ALA A 94 -6.95 -5.78 11.68
CA ALA A 94 -7.96 -5.46 12.70
C ALA A 94 -7.77 -6.16 14.06
N ASN A 95 -7.26 -7.40 14.07
CA ASN A 95 -7.13 -8.17 15.30
C ASN A 95 -5.81 -7.92 16.05
N HIS A 96 -4.88 -7.18 15.45
CA HIS A 96 -3.57 -6.87 16.05
C HIS A 96 -3.61 -5.52 16.79
N PRO A 97 -3.00 -5.41 17.99
CA PRO A 97 -2.93 -4.16 18.74
C PRO A 97 -1.88 -3.20 18.15
N ILE A 98 -2.08 -2.76 16.90
CA ILE A 98 -1.14 -1.89 16.18
C ILE A 98 -1.42 -0.43 16.54
N MET A 99 -0.60 0.09 17.46
CA MET A 99 -0.51 1.53 17.77
C MET A 99 0.18 2.34 16.66
N GLY A 100 -0.01 3.66 16.68
CA GLY A 100 0.57 4.58 15.68
C GLY A 100 2.11 4.59 15.68
N GLY A 101 2.74 4.34 16.83
CA GLY A 101 4.19 4.16 16.94
C GLY A 101 4.71 2.93 16.17
N HIS A 102 3.98 1.81 16.17
CA HIS A 102 4.37 0.62 15.41
C HIS A 102 4.29 0.88 13.90
N PHE A 103 3.23 1.56 13.46
CA PHE A 103 3.09 1.97 12.06
C PHE A 103 4.25 2.88 11.64
N ALA A 104 4.54 3.91 12.45
CA ALA A 104 5.64 4.83 12.20
C ALA A 104 6.99 4.09 12.13
N ARG A 105 7.23 3.10 12.99
CA ARG A 105 8.44 2.27 12.92
C ARG A 105 8.54 1.51 11.61
N ARG A 106 7.48 0.81 11.19
CA ARG A 106 7.46 0.08 9.90
C ARG A 106 7.76 1.02 8.73
N ARG A 107 7.10 2.18 8.70
CA ARG A 107 7.33 3.22 7.69
C ARG A 107 8.77 3.71 7.68
N GLN A 108 9.38 3.91 8.84
CA GLN A 108 10.77 4.33 8.97
C GLN A 108 11.74 3.27 8.41
N ILE A 109 11.52 1.99 8.70
CA ILE A 109 12.32 0.89 8.13
C ILE A 109 12.18 0.86 6.60
N PHE A 110 10.99 1.15 6.08
CA PHE A 110 10.77 1.23 4.64
C PHE A 110 11.57 2.38 4.02
N LYS A 111 11.51 3.58 4.61
CA LYS A 111 12.32 4.73 4.20
C LYS A 111 13.81 4.41 4.19
N GLU A 112 14.35 3.88 5.29
CA GLU A 112 15.76 3.49 5.41
C GLU A 112 16.16 2.46 4.35
N THR A 113 15.25 1.54 4.02
CA THR A 113 15.49 0.55 2.97
C THR A 113 15.53 1.18 1.59
N LEU A 114 14.59 2.06 1.26
CA LEU A 114 14.58 2.78 -0.03
C LEU A 114 15.83 3.65 -0.19
N GLU A 115 16.28 4.30 0.88
CA GLU A 115 17.52 5.10 0.90
C GLU A 115 18.77 4.25 0.72
N PHE A 116 18.85 3.09 1.39
CA PHE A 116 19.96 2.14 1.22
C PHE A 116 20.09 1.65 -0.23
N TYR A 117 18.98 1.39 -0.90
CA TYR A 117 18.97 0.98 -2.31
C TYR A 117 19.03 2.16 -3.29
N GLN A 118 19.22 3.39 -2.78
CA GLN A 118 19.32 4.62 -3.58
C GLN A 118 18.15 4.77 -4.57
N VAL A 119 16.94 4.46 -4.10
CA VAL A 119 15.72 4.69 -4.89
C VAL A 119 15.55 6.19 -5.12
N ASP A 120 15.22 6.56 -6.36
CA ASP A 120 14.97 7.95 -6.74
C ASP A 120 13.99 8.64 -5.78
N GLU A 121 14.26 9.91 -5.46
CA GLU A 121 13.51 10.66 -4.45
C GLU A 121 12.01 10.73 -4.78
N SER A 122 11.65 10.88 -6.06
CA SER A 122 10.24 10.95 -6.47
C SER A 122 9.50 9.63 -6.24
N ILE A 123 10.17 8.49 -6.51
CA ILE A 123 9.60 7.15 -6.30
C ILE A 123 9.54 6.83 -4.80
N LYS A 124 10.59 7.16 -4.05
CA LYS A 124 10.62 7.01 -2.60
C LYS A 124 9.49 7.80 -1.94
N ALA A 125 9.31 9.07 -2.32
CA ALA A 125 8.23 9.90 -1.82
C ALA A 125 6.85 9.31 -2.16
N ALA A 126 6.65 8.83 -3.40
CA ALA A 126 5.40 8.19 -3.81
C ALA A 126 5.08 6.94 -2.95
N LEU A 127 6.04 6.05 -2.74
CA LEU A 127 5.88 4.83 -1.94
C LEU A 127 5.60 5.13 -0.46
N LEU A 128 6.27 6.13 0.11
CA LEU A 128 6.03 6.56 1.49
C LEU A 128 4.66 7.22 1.66
N ASN A 129 4.25 8.06 0.72
CA ASN A 129 2.92 8.68 0.73
C ASN A 129 1.81 7.64 0.56
N HIS A 130 2.01 6.65 -0.31
CA HIS A 130 1.09 5.53 -0.44
C HIS A 130 1.00 4.74 0.86
N THR A 131 2.13 4.43 1.49
CA THR A 131 2.16 3.80 2.82
C THR A 131 1.34 4.60 3.81
N ASP A 132 1.56 5.92 3.92
CA ASP A 132 0.83 6.79 4.83
C ASP A 132 -0.68 6.81 4.56
N SER A 133 -1.12 6.78 3.29
CA SER A 133 -2.54 6.72 2.94
C SER A 133 -3.23 5.43 3.41
N LEU A 134 -2.49 4.34 3.59
CA LEU A 134 -3.03 3.06 4.08
C LEU A 134 -3.19 3.04 5.59
N ARG A 135 -2.61 4.01 6.33
CA ARG A 135 -2.62 4.05 7.80
C ARG A 135 -4.02 3.83 8.41
N PRO A 136 -5.10 4.50 7.96
CA PRO A 136 -6.43 4.34 8.58
C PRO A 136 -6.97 2.91 8.51
N LEU A 137 -6.49 2.08 7.58
CA LEU A 137 -6.85 0.67 7.49
C LEU A 137 -6.11 -0.18 8.53
N ILE A 138 -4.96 0.28 9.01
CA ILE A 138 -4.06 -0.49 9.89
C ILE A 138 -4.22 -0.06 11.34
N THR A 139 -4.34 1.24 11.58
CA THR A 139 -4.48 1.83 12.90
C THR A 139 -5.24 3.15 12.82
N PRO A 140 -6.18 3.43 13.75
CA PRO A 140 -6.87 4.71 13.80
C PRO A 140 -5.98 5.83 14.38
N GLU A 141 -4.79 5.52 14.89
CA GLU A 141 -3.88 6.50 15.49
C GLU A 141 -3.05 7.25 14.43
N ALA A 142 -3.28 8.56 14.32
CA ALA A 142 -2.68 9.40 13.28
C ALA A 142 -1.17 9.65 13.45
N GLY A 143 -0.60 9.47 14.64
CA GLY A 143 0.79 9.83 14.95
C GLY A 143 1.52 8.81 15.83
N SER A 144 2.77 9.12 16.18
CA SER A 144 3.59 8.35 17.14
C SER A 144 3.27 8.67 18.60
N ASN A 145 2.26 9.50 18.86
CA ASN A 145 1.85 9.85 20.20
C ASN A 145 1.18 8.63 20.83
N CYS A 146 1.81 8.07 21.87
CA CYS A 146 1.15 7.10 22.71
C CYS A 146 0.04 7.80 23.49
N ASP A 147 -1.22 7.46 23.19
CA ASP A 147 -2.35 7.82 24.05
C ASP A 147 -2.64 6.64 25.01
N PRO A 148 -2.19 6.71 26.27
CA PRO A 148 -2.39 5.64 27.24
C PRO A 148 -3.87 5.45 27.63
N LEU A 149 -4.73 6.45 27.42
CA LEU A 149 -6.17 6.33 27.69
C LEU A 149 -6.86 5.56 26.57
N ALA A 150 -6.60 5.92 25.31
CA ALA A 150 -7.10 5.17 24.16
C ALA A 150 -6.63 3.71 24.17
N ALA A 151 -5.37 3.45 24.59
CA ALA A 151 -4.85 2.10 24.75
C ALA A 151 -5.61 1.28 25.81
N ARG A 152 -5.92 1.88 26.97
CA ARG A 152 -6.68 1.23 28.06
C ARG A 152 -8.12 0.94 27.66
N GLU A 153 -8.79 1.86 26.97
CA GLU A 153 -10.17 1.66 26.53
C GLU A 153 -10.33 0.50 25.55
N ARG A 154 -9.31 0.19 24.74
CA ARG A 154 -9.35 -0.96 23.81
C ARG A 154 -9.22 -2.29 24.53
N VAL A 155 -8.46 -2.33 25.62
CA VAL A 155 -8.36 -3.54 26.46
C VAL A 155 -9.68 -3.81 27.16
N ASN A 156 -10.35 -2.76 27.66
CA ASN A 156 -11.62 -2.88 28.39
C ASN A 156 -12.84 -3.14 27.51
N ARG A 157 -12.71 -3.05 26.18
CA ARG A 157 -13.78 -3.32 25.20
C ARG A 157 -13.78 -4.75 24.64
N ARG A 158 -12.84 -5.60 25.07
CA ARG A 158 -12.78 -7.02 24.74
C ARG A 158 -13.33 -7.85 25.90
#